data_AF-A0A0K1F2C0-F1
#
_entry.id   AF-A0A0K1F2C0-F1
#
_cell.length_a   1.000
_cell.length_b   1.000
_cell.length_c   1.000
_cell.angle_alpha   90.00
_cell.angle_beta   90.00
_cell.angle_gamma   90.00
#
_symmetry.space_group_name_H-M   'P 1'
#
loop_
_entity.id
_entity.type
_entity.pdbx_description
1 polymer ?
#
loop_
_entity_poly.entity_id
_entity_poly.type
_entity_poly.pdbx_seq_one_letter_code
_entity_poly.pdbx_strand_id
1 'polypeptide(L)'
;MRYWVHVDTFDVGDLKGKATKVLEEASEACEEARSWGRLQVDGHERRHALRRSAITECCDVIQAALNLASALGATQAELDRAMEDVRRANEERGRYR
;
A
#
# COMPACT_ATOMS: atom_id res chain seq x y z
N MET A 1 -16.89 -0.54 -1.28
CA MET A 1 -16.19 -0.47 -2.58
C MET A 1 -15.03 -1.44 -2.54
N ARG A 2 -14.78 -2.23 -3.60
CA ARG A 2 -13.70 -3.22 -3.67
C ARG A 2 -12.76 -2.85 -4.83
N TYR A 3 -11.46 -2.97 -4.59
CA TYR A 3 -10.42 -2.74 -5.58
C TYR A 3 -9.68 -4.03 -5.87
N TRP A 4 -9.15 -4.13 -7.09
CA TRP A 4 -8.23 -5.18 -7.51
C TRP A 4 -7.01 -4.49 -8.10
N VAL A 5 -5.82 -4.95 -7.71
CA VAL A 5 -4.53 -4.44 -8.17
C VAL A 5 -3.71 -5.61 -8.67
N HIS A 6 -3.08 -5.43 -9.82
CA HIS A 6 -2.11 -6.37 -10.38
C HIS A 6 -0.71 -5.82 -10.11
N VAL A 7 0.16 -6.66 -9.58
CA VAL A 7 1.49 -6.26 -9.13
C VAL A 7 2.47 -7.34 -9.55
N ASP A 8 3.48 -6.94 -10.31
CA ASP A 8 4.60 -7.80 -10.67
C ASP A 8 5.71 -7.59 -9.64
N THR A 9 6.13 -8.66 -8.95
CA THR A 9 7.21 -8.55 -7.97
C THR A 9 8.56 -8.58 -8.64
N PHE A 10 9.52 -7.90 -8.01
CA PHE A 10 10.92 -7.89 -8.46
C PHE A 10 11.86 -8.13 -7.28
N ASP A 11 12.98 -8.77 -7.57
CA ASP A 11 13.95 -9.17 -6.55
C ASP A 11 15.20 -8.28 -6.55
N VAL A 12 15.08 -7.12 -5.90
CA VAL A 12 16.20 -6.17 -5.69
C VAL A 12 16.49 -6.03 -4.20
N GLY A 13 17.76 -6.08 -3.82
CA GLY A 13 18.22 -5.92 -2.43
C GLY A 13 18.06 -7.17 -1.56
N ASP A 14 18.50 -7.09 -0.30
CA ASP A 14 18.38 -8.17 0.67
C ASP A 14 17.02 -8.13 1.40
N LEU A 15 16.71 -9.18 2.15
CA LEU A 15 15.45 -9.29 2.90
C LEU A 15 15.25 -8.13 3.88
N LYS A 16 16.34 -7.67 4.52
CA LYS A 16 16.33 -6.54 5.44
C LYS A 16 15.94 -5.25 4.72
N GLY A 17 16.55 -4.96 3.57
CA GLY A 17 16.25 -3.80 2.75
C GLY A 17 14.80 -3.80 2.29
N LYS A 18 14.27 -4.95 1.87
CA LYS A 18 12.85 -5.08 1.51
C LYS A 18 11.92 -4.78 2.69
N ALA A 19 12.24 -5.27 3.89
CA ALA A 19 11.46 -4.98 5.09
C ALA A 19 11.51 -3.48 5.46
N THR A 20 12.68 -2.85 5.34
CA THR A 20 12.83 -1.40 5.54
C THR A 20 12.03 -0.62 4.50
N LYS A 21 12.05 -1.03 3.23
CA LYS A 21 11.34 -0.34 2.14
C LYS A 21 9.83 -0.26 2.39
N VAL A 22 9.21 -1.29 2.98
CA VAL A 22 7.79 -1.26 3.37
C VAL A 22 7.49 -0.10 4.33
N LEU A 23 8.40 0.20 5.27
CA LEU A 23 8.23 1.31 6.21
C LEU A 23 8.46 2.67 5.54
N GLU A 24 9.43 2.76 4.63
CA GLU A 24 9.72 3.97 3.85
C GLU A 24 8.50 4.37 3.03
N GLU A 25 7.95 3.46 2.20
CA GLU A 25 6.78 3.78 1.36
C GLU A 25 5.56 4.13 2.22
N ALA A 26 5.40 3.46 3.37
CA ALA A 26 4.29 3.75 4.27
C ALA A 26 4.42 5.16 4.90
N SER A 27 5.65 5.61 5.15
CA SER A 27 5.93 6.97 5.60
C SER A 27 5.60 7.98 4.50
N GLU A 28 6.05 7.74 3.27
CA GLU A 28 5.82 8.61 2.10
C GLU A 28 4.31 8.75 1.81
N ALA A 29 3.56 7.64 1.84
CA ALA A 29 2.11 7.65 1.71
C ALA A 29 1.41 8.48 2.79
N CYS A 30 1.89 8.42 4.03
CA CYS A 30 1.36 9.24 5.13
C CYS A 30 1.65 10.73 4.93
N GLU A 31 2.85 11.07 4.45
CA GLU A 31 3.24 12.46 4.20
C GLU A 31 2.43 13.08 3.06
N GLU A 32 2.28 12.36 1.95
CA GLU A 32 1.48 12.81 0.80
C GLU A 32 0.00 12.95 1.16
N ALA A 33 -0.58 12.00 1.92
CA ALA A 33 -1.95 12.11 2.40
C ALA A 33 -2.17 13.34 3.31
N ARG A 34 -1.20 13.67 4.17
CA ARG A 34 -1.26 14.90 5.00
C ARG A 34 -1.11 16.15 4.14
N SER A 35 -0.23 16.14 3.15
CA SER A 35 -0.05 17.26 2.21
C SER A 35 -1.32 17.54 1.42
N TRP A 36 -2.01 16.49 0.96
CA TRP A 36 -3.36 16.58 0.39
C TRP A 36 -4.38 17.19 1.36
N GLY A 37 -4.40 16.74 2.62
CA GLY A 37 -5.35 17.22 3.64
C GLY A 37 -5.16 18.68 4.09
N ARG A 38 -3.95 19.24 3.94
CA ARG A 38 -3.62 20.63 4.33
C ARG A 38 -3.96 21.69 3.27
N LEU A 39 -4.41 21.29 2.08
CA LEU A 39 -4.74 22.22 1.00
C LEU A 39 -6.01 23.01 1.32
N GLN A 40 -5.85 24.19 1.89
CA GLN A 40 -6.98 25.10 2.13
C GLN A 40 -7.33 25.99 0.92
N VAL A 41 -6.42 26.24 -0.05
CA VAL A 41 -6.66 27.34 -1.03
C VAL A 41 -6.10 27.10 -2.45
N ASP A 42 -5.36 26.03 -2.74
CA ASP A 42 -4.70 25.94 -4.06
C ASP A 42 -5.57 25.33 -5.16
N GLY A 43 -5.40 25.87 -6.38
CA GLY A 43 -6.19 25.58 -7.57
C GLY A 43 -6.35 24.10 -7.91
N HIS A 44 -7.42 23.80 -8.66
CA HIS A 44 -7.89 22.45 -9.01
C HIS A 44 -6.77 21.52 -9.53
N GLU A 45 -5.84 22.02 -10.35
CA GLU A 45 -4.74 21.22 -10.90
C GLU A 45 -3.75 20.74 -9.84
N ARG A 46 -3.36 21.63 -8.91
CA ARG A 46 -2.44 21.29 -7.82
C ARG A 46 -3.06 20.25 -6.90
N ARG A 47 -4.37 20.34 -6.67
CA ARG A 47 -5.12 19.27 -6.02
C ARG A 47 -4.97 17.95 -6.76
N HIS A 48 -5.37 17.89 -8.03
CA HIS A 48 -5.35 16.63 -8.77
C HIS A 48 -3.97 15.98 -8.78
N ALA A 49 -2.91 16.79 -8.90
CA ALA A 49 -1.53 16.31 -8.79
C ALA A 49 -1.24 15.65 -7.43
N LEU A 50 -1.53 16.32 -6.32
CA LEU A 50 -1.28 15.80 -4.97
C LEU A 50 -2.14 14.58 -4.64
N ARG A 51 -3.40 14.55 -5.08
CA ARG A 51 -4.24 13.35 -4.94
C ARG A 51 -3.66 12.17 -5.70
N ARG A 52 -3.17 12.37 -6.92
CA ARG A 52 -2.51 11.31 -7.69
C ARG A 52 -1.25 10.83 -6.98
N SER A 53 -0.42 11.75 -6.48
CA SER A 53 0.79 11.41 -5.71
C SER A 53 0.47 10.53 -4.52
N ALA A 54 -0.47 10.94 -3.66
CA ALA A 54 -0.88 10.16 -2.50
C ALA A 54 -1.42 8.76 -2.84
N ILE A 55 -2.07 8.60 -4.00
CA ILE A 55 -2.53 7.29 -4.48
C ILE A 55 -1.35 6.45 -4.96
N THR A 56 -0.39 7.04 -5.68
CA THR A 56 0.83 6.35 -6.12
C THR A 56 1.60 5.81 -4.91
N GLU A 57 1.81 6.62 -3.88
CA GLU A 57 2.51 6.16 -2.68
C GLU A 57 1.79 5.01 -1.97
N CYS A 58 0.44 5.02 -1.99
CA CYS A 58 -0.34 3.87 -1.49
C CYS A 58 -0.11 2.61 -2.32
N CYS A 59 0.09 2.73 -3.64
CA CYS A 59 0.46 1.61 -4.51
C CYS A 59 1.90 1.13 -4.24
N ASP A 60 2.84 2.04 -3.95
CA ASP A 60 4.21 1.69 -3.63
C ASP A 60 4.30 0.88 -2.33
N VAL A 61 3.48 1.19 -1.32
CA VAL A 61 3.33 0.34 -0.12
C VAL A 61 2.90 -1.08 -0.48
N ILE A 62 1.91 -1.23 -1.38
CA ILE A 62 1.42 -2.54 -1.82
C ILE A 62 2.52 -3.30 -2.56
N GLN A 63 3.24 -2.63 -3.46
CA GLN A 63 4.37 -3.20 -4.21
C GLN A 63 5.48 -3.66 -3.27
N ALA A 64 5.89 -2.82 -2.31
CA ALA A 64 6.94 -3.14 -1.34
C ALA A 64 6.56 -4.34 -0.47
N ALA A 65 5.30 -4.39 0.00
CA ALA A 65 4.80 -5.51 0.79
C ALA A 65 4.80 -6.82 -0.01
N LEU A 66 4.40 -6.79 -1.29
CA LEU A 66 4.41 -7.96 -2.16
C LEU A 66 5.82 -8.40 -2.56
N ASN A 67 6.75 -7.45 -2.76
CA ASN A 67 8.16 -7.77 -2.96
C ASN A 67 8.77 -8.47 -1.73
N LEU A 68 8.42 -8.02 -0.52
CA LEU A 68 8.84 -8.68 0.72
C LEU A 68 8.24 -10.09 0.82
N ALA A 69 6.94 -10.24 0.57
CA ALA A 69 6.28 -11.56 0.60
C ALA A 69 6.89 -12.52 -0.43
N SER A 70 7.16 -12.05 -1.63
CA SER A 70 7.83 -12.84 -2.68
C SER A 70 9.23 -13.27 -2.26
N ALA A 71 10.01 -12.39 -1.63
CA ALA A 71 11.33 -12.72 -1.09
C ALA A 71 11.30 -13.71 0.08
N LEU A 72 10.17 -13.80 0.81
CA LEU A 72 9.92 -14.83 1.82
C LEU A 72 9.50 -16.18 1.20
N GLY A 73 9.34 -16.25 -0.12
CA GLY A 73 8.92 -17.45 -0.84
C GLY A 73 7.41 -17.67 -0.86
N ALA A 74 6.61 -16.62 -0.58
CA ALA A 74 5.16 -16.74 -0.56
C ALA A 74 4.61 -17.15 -1.94
N THR A 75 3.65 -18.07 -1.94
CA THR A 75 2.87 -18.45 -3.10
C THR A 75 1.59 -17.62 -3.20
N GLN A 76 0.97 -17.58 -4.40
CA GLN A 76 -0.34 -16.95 -4.59
C GLN A 76 -1.39 -17.55 -3.64
N ALA A 77 -1.40 -18.88 -3.46
CA ALA A 77 -2.36 -19.55 -2.59
C ALA A 77 -2.18 -19.19 -1.10
N GLU A 78 -0.96 -18.90 -0.65
CA GLU A 78 -0.72 -18.41 0.71
C GLU A 78 -1.16 -16.96 0.89
N LEU A 79 -0.90 -16.10 -0.11
CA LEU A 79 -1.38 -14.72 -0.10
C LEU A 79 -2.91 -14.65 -0.09
N ASP A 80 -3.59 -15.45 -0.92
CA ASP A 80 -5.05 -15.49 -0.99
C ASP A 80 -5.66 -15.89 0.36
N ARG A 81 -5.10 -16.93 1.00
CA ARG A 81 -5.53 -17.37 2.34
C ARG A 81 -5.28 -16.29 3.40
N ALA A 82 -4.10 -15.69 3.42
CA ALA A 82 -3.77 -14.62 4.36
C ALA A 82 -4.71 -13.40 4.22
N MET A 83 -5.05 -13.02 2.98
CA MET A 83 -5.98 -11.91 2.73
C MET A 83 -7.42 -12.24 3.15
N GLU A 84 -7.87 -13.50 2.99
CA GLU A 84 -9.15 -13.94 3.52
C GLU A 84 -9.19 -13.92 5.05
N ASP A 85 -8.11 -14.34 5.71
CA ASP A 85 -7.99 -14.29 7.17
C ASP A 85 -8.02 -12.84 7.69
N VAL A 86 -7.31 -11.92 7.02
CA VAL A 86 -7.36 -10.48 7.33
C VAL A 86 -8.77 -9.92 7.14
N ARG A 87 -9.49 -10.31 6.07
CA ARG A 87 -10.88 -9.92 5.83
C ARG A 87 -11.77 -10.40 6.98
N ARG A 88 -11.74 -11.69 7.31
CA ARG A 88 -12.54 -12.27 8.40
C ARG A 88 -12.27 -11.58 9.74
N ALA A 89 -11.02 -11.33 10.08
CA ALA A 89 -10.65 -10.60 11.29
C ALA A 89 -11.18 -9.16 11.31
N ASN A 90 -11.26 -8.48 10.15
CA ASN A 90 -11.86 -7.14 10.05
C ASN A 90 -13.40 -7.17 10.17
N GLU A 91 -14.06 -8.23 9.69
CA GLU A 91 -15.50 -8.47 9.89
C GLU A 91 -15.83 -8.66 11.37
N GLU A 92 -15.07 -9.51 12.06
CA GLU A 92 -15.21 -9.75 13.51
C GLU A 92 -15.00 -8.46 14.34
N ARG A 93 -14.09 -7.59 13.89
CA ARG A 93 -13.85 -6.26 14.50
C ARG A 93 -14.89 -5.21 14.12
N GLY A 94 -15.85 -5.52 13.24
CA GLY A 94 -16.89 -4.60 12.79
C GLY A 94 -16.37 -3.43 11.96
N ARG A 95 -15.26 -3.59 11.21
CA ARG A 95 -14.67 -2.52 10.38
C ARG A 95 -15.38 -2.32 9.04
N TYR A 96 -16.27 -3.23 8.63
CA TYR A 96 -17.04 -3.17 7.38
C TYR A 96 -18.48 -2.64 7.57
N ARG A 97 -18.70 -1.75 8.55
CA ARG A 97 -20.00 -1.12 8.79
C ARG A 97 -20.24 0.06 7.85
#